data_AF-A0A6A8LSL7-F1
#
_entry.id   AF-A0A6A8LSL7-F1
#
_cell.length_a   1.000
_cell.length_b   1.000
_cell.length_c   1.000
_cell.angle_alpha   90.00
_cell.angle_beta   90.00
_cell.angle_gamma   90.00
#
_symmetry.space_group_name_H-M   'P 1'
#
loop_
_entity.id
_entity.type
_entity.pdbx_description
1 polymer ?
#
loop_
_entity_poly.entity_id
_entity_poly.type
_entity_poly.pdbx_seq_one_letter_code
_entity_poly.pdbx_strand_id
1 'polypeptide(L)'
;MKKLILAEKPSVARDIGRILNANEKKKNYLEGKNYVITWTLGHLLGLKMPEDLNKKWEKWQLETLPMLPKFIGTKPLPKTRSQLKTIESLVKRKDINEIVIATDAGREGELVARWILQYVHANKKVTRLWISSQTDKAVKQGFKELKPAEKYDNLYESALARATADWLVGLNVTRALTVKYQDNLSAGRVQTPTLALVRRQEEKIEKFMPQKYYRIALRIGNQTAYMKQKNIYAIKERDEAEKKKRHLDNFKGQIKDINSKIKREPAPLLYDLTELQREANKRYGYSAKKTLSLVQSLYEIHKVVSYPRTDSRYLSNDIKATLMERLQAIRKYDSRAEEAIKSKGKVILKKVFNDSKVTGH
;
A
#
# COMPACT_ATOMS: atom_id res chain seq x y z
N MET A 1 14.44 -31.35 -18.45
CA MET A 1 13.17 -30.61 -18.24
C MET A 1 13.39 -29.52 -17.21
N LYS A 2 12.98 -28.30 -17.50
CA LYS A 2 13.19 -27.09 -16.68
C LYS A 2 11.85 -26.46 -16.27
N LYS A 3 11.86 -25.68 -15.20
CA LYS A 3 10.72 -24.84 -14.79
C LYS A 3 10.96 -23.39 -15.21
N LEU A 4 9.93 -22.73 -15.76
CA LEU A 4 9.93 -21.30 -16.03
C LEU A 4 9.36 -20.54 -14.84
N ILE A 5 10.14 -19.69 -14.19
CA ILE A 5 9.71 -18.85 -13.08
C ILE A 5 9.40 -17.45 -13.61
N LEU A 6 8.20 -16.95 -13.33
CA LEU A 6 7.75 -15.60 -13.68
C LEU A 6 7.69 -14.72 -12.43
N ALA A 7 8.77 -13.96 -12.18
CA ALA A 7 8.85 -13.02 -11.06
C ALA A 7 8.20 -11.66 -11.38
N GLU A 8 8.00 -10.79 -10.39
CA GLU A 8 7.40 -9.46 -10.63
C GLU A 8 8.37 -8.42 -11.21
N LYS A 9 9.66 -8.56 -10.93
CA LYS A 9 10.67 -7.56 -11.28
C LYS A 9 12.08 -8.16 -11.37
N PRO A 10 13.02 -7.50 -12.08
CA PRO A 10 14.37 -8.02 -12.26
C PRO A 10 15.13 -8.29 -10.96
N SER A 11 14.90 -7.50 -9.90
CA SER A 11 15.56 -7.70 -8.61
C SER A 11 15.13 -9.00 -7.95
N VAL A 12 13.82 -9.27 -7.88
CA VAL A 12 13.28 -10.52 -7.32
C VAL A 12 13.74 -11.72 -8.14
N ALA A 13 13.77 -11.61 -9.46
CA ALA A 13 14.30 -12.67 -10.32
C ALA A 13 15.77 -12.99 -10.03
N ARG A 14 16.61 -11.97 -9.77
CA ARG A 14 18.02 -12.16 -9.39
C ARG A 14 18.17 -12.83 -8.03
N ASP A 15 17.36 -12.45 -7.05
CA ASP A 15 17.40 -13.05 -5.71
C ASP A 15 16.98 -14.53 -5.76
N ILE A 16 15.91 -14.85 -6.48
CA ILE A 16 15.50 -16.23 -6.73
C ILE A 16 16.57 -17.00 -7.52
N GLY A 17 17.16 -16.37 -8.55
CA GLY A 17 18.21 -16.98 -9.38
C GLY A 17 19.43 -17.38 -8.58
N ARG A 18 19.90 -16.52 -7.67
CA ARG A 18 20.99 -16.84 -6.74
C ARG A 18 20.65 -18.06 -5.88
N ILE A 19 19.42 -18.14 -5.36
CA ILE A 19 18.99 -19.22 -4.45
C ILE A 19 18.84 -20.55 -5.20
N LEU A 20 18.38 -20.52 -6.46
CA LEU A 20 18.13 -21.70 -7.29
C LEU A 20 19.27 -22.06 -8.23
N ASN A 21 20.42 -21.37 -8.15
CA ASN A 21 21.58 -21.55 -9.02
C ASN A 21 21.25 -21.34 -10.52
N ALA A 22 20.40 -20.37 -10.84
CA ALA A 22 20.12 -19.91 -12.20
C ALA A 22 20.82 -18.55 -12.43
N ASN A 23 22.13 -18.62 -12.66
CA ASN A 23 23.02 -17.46 -12.65
C ASN A 23 23.43 -16.99 -14.06
N GLU A 24 23.11 -17.74 -15.11
CA GLU A 24 23.46 -17.36 -16.48
C GLU A 24 22.58 -16.18 -16.92
N LYS A 25 23.18 -15.00 -17.05
CA LYS A 25 22.44 -13.79 -17.41
C LYS A 25 22.20 -13.74 -18.91
N LYS A 26 20.93 -13.62 -19.30
CA LYS A 26 20.50 -13.22 -20.64
C LYS A 26 19.83 -11.84 -20.54
N LYS A 27 19.46 -11.27 -21.68
CA LYS A 27 18.91 -9.90 -21.74
C LYS A 27 17.69 -9.69 -20.84
N ASN A 28 16.74 -10.63 -20.86
CA ASN A 28 15.40 -10.51 -20.26
C ASN A 28 15.02 -11.70 -19.36
N TYR A 29 15.99 -12.57 -19.07
CA TYR A 29 15.81 -13.75 -18.21
C TYR A 29 17.17 -14.25 -17.69
N LEU A 30 17.12 -15.11 -16.69
CA LEU A 30 18.25 -15.88 -16.17
C LEU A 30 18.04 -17.35 -16.50
N GLU A 31 19.13 -18.07 -16.74
CA GLU A 31 19.09 -19.49 -17.03
C GLU A 31 20.00 -20.27 -16.08
N GLY A 32 19.55 -21.48 -15.75
CA GLY A 32 20.29 -22.47 -14.99
C GLY A 32 19.99 -23.87 -15.49
N LYS A 33 20.54 -24.86 -14.80
CA LYS A 33 20.38 -26.27 -15.16
C LYS A 33 18.90 -26.71 -15.17
N ASN A 34 18.16 -26.33 -14.12
CA ASN A 34 16.79 -26.78 -13.88
C ASN A 34 15.74 -25.66 -13.99
N TYR A 35 16.17 -24.41 -14.10
CA TYR A 35 15.29 -23.24 -14.02
C TYR A 35 15.61 -22.22 -15.10
N VAL A 36 14.56 -21.60 -15.61
CA VAL A 36 14.63 -20.37 -16.40
C VAL A 36 13.82 -19.34 -15.64
N ILE A 37 14.38 -18.17 -15.36
CA ILE A 37 13.72 -17.14 -14.54
C ILE A 37 13.58 -15.88 -15.36
N THR A 38 12.34 -15.48 -15.61
CA THR A 38 12.03 -14.19 -16.23
C THR A 38 11.21 -13.35 -15.25
N TRP A 39 10.88 -12.14 -15.64
CA TRP A 39 10.15 -11.20 -14.80
C TRP A 39 9.14 -10.40 -15.60
N THR A 40 8.14 -9.91 -14.89
CA THR A 40 7.26 -8.85 -15.34
C THR A 40 7.93 -7.50 -15.05
N LEU A 41 7.43 -6.42 -15.63
CA LEU A 41 7.90 -5.06 -15.36
C LEU A 41 6.69 -4.26 -14.86
N GLY A 42 6.01 -4.82 -13.86
CA GLY A 42 4.60 -4.53 -13.60
C GLY A 42 3.71 -5.09 -14.72
N HIS A 43 2.65 -4.36 -15.07
CA HIS A 43 1.76 -4.76 -16.15
C HIS A 43 2.48 -4.75 -17.51
N LEU A 44 2.44 -5.87 -18.23
CA LEU A 44 2.82 -5.96 -19.66
C LEU A 44 1.61 -5.82 -20.59
N LEU A 45 0.42 -6.00 -20.01
CA LEU A 45 -0.87 -6.00 -20.67
C LEU A 45 -1.78 -5.03 -19.91
N GLY A 46 -2.60 -4.29 -20.65
CA GLY A 46 -3.72 -3.52 -20.12
C GLY A 46 -5.03 -4.03 -20.69
N LEU A 47 -6.16 -3.60 -20.12
CA LEU A 47 -7.46 -3.80 -20.74
C LEU A 47 -7.52 -3.08 -22.09
N LYS A 48 -8.25 -3.66 -23.05
CA LYS A 48 -8.58 -2.97 -24.29
C LYS A 48 -9.34 -1.68 -23.99
N MET A 49 -9.10 -0.65 -24.80
CA MET A 49 -9.84 0.60 -24.76
C MET A 49 -11.13 0.46 -25.57
N PRO A 50 -12.13 1.33 -25.36
CA PRO A 50 -13.40 1.22 -26.08
C PRO A 50 -13.26 1.18 -27.61
N GLU A 51 -12.34 1.98 -28.16
CA GLU A 51 -12.04 2.02 -29.60
C GLU A 51 -11.44 0.71 -30.15
N ASP A 52 -10.84 -0.14 -29.31
CA ASP A 52 -10.36 -1.48 -29.70
C ASP A 52 -11.51 -2.50 -29.74
N LEU A 53 -12.66 -2.19 -29.11
CA LEU A 53 -13.81 -3.09 -28.96
C LEU A 53 -14.91 -2.78 -29.97
N ASN A 54 -15.18 -1.49 -30.16
CA ASN A 54 -16.20 -1.00 -31.07
C ASN A 54 -15.78 0.36 -31.62
N LYS A 55 -15.66 0.47 -32.95
CA LYS A 55 -15.31 1.72 -33.63
C LYS A 55 -16.26 2.88 -33.32
N LYS A 56 -17.53 2.60 -32.99
CA LYS A 56 -18.50 3.62 -32.55
C LYS A 56 -18.08 4.31 -31.25
N TRP A 57 -17.29 3.64 -30.40
CA TRP A 57 -16.80 4.20 -29.14
C TRP A 57 -15.49 4.97 -29.29
N GLU A 58 -14.97 5.15 -30.50
CA GLU A 58 -13.80 6.00 -30.74
C GLU A 58 -14.14 7.48 -30.52
N LYS A 59 -15.32 7.91 -31.00
CA LYS A 59 -15.85 9.24 -30.75
C LYS A 59 -16.64 9.27 -29.44
N TRP A 60 -16.44 10.31 -28.64
CA TRP A 60 -17.13 10.45 -27.35
C TRP A 60 -18.48 11.12 -27.57
N GLN A 61 -19.55 10.36 -27.36
CA GLN A 61 -20.94 10.78 -27.60
C GLN A 61 -21.83 10.20 -26.50
N LEU A 62 -22.77 10.99 -25.97
CA LEU A 62 -23.66 10.55 -24.89
C LEU A 62 -24.54 9.38 -25.32
N GLU A 63 -24.94 9.36 -26.59
CA GLU A 63 -25.80 8.34 -27.21
C GLU A 63 -25.13 6.95 -27.25
N THR A 64 -23.80 6.91 -27.12
CA THR A 64 -23.03 5.65 -27.11
C THR A 64 -22.75 5.12 -25.71
N LEU A 65 -23.19 5.85 -24.66
CA LEU A 65 -23.00 5.49 -23.27
C LEU A 65 -24.27 4.85 -22.67
N PRO A 66 -24.12 3.91 -21.73
CA PRO A 66 -22.86 3.33 -21.26
C PRO A 66 -22.30 2.26 -22.23
N MET A 67 -20.98 2.21 -22.34
CA MET A 67 -20.22 1.15 -23.00
C MET A 67 -20.16 -0.07 -22.08
N LEU A 68 -20.90 -1.12 -22.45
CA LEU A 68 -21.03 -2.37 -21.69
C LEU A 68 -20.63 -3.58 -22.56
N PRO A 69 -19.32 -3.79 -22.83
CA PRO A 69 -18.86 -4.95 -23.59
C PRO A 69 -19.06 -6.25 -22.79
N LYS A 70 -19.45 -7.34 -23.48
CA LYS A 70 -19.49 -8.69 -22.87
C LYS A 70 -18.11 -9.16 -22.42
N PHE A 71 -17.07 -8.85 -23.20
CA PHE A 71 -15.67 -9.19 -22.92
C PHE A 71 -14.78 -8.01 -23.31
N ILE A 72 -13.97 -7.51 -22.36
CA ILE A 72 -13.02 -6.42 -22.61
C ILE A 72 -11.73 -6.99 -23.21
N GLY A 73 -11.20 -8.08 -22.66
CA GLY A 73 -9.91 -8.64 -23.07
C GLY A 73 -8.72 -7.71 -22.81
N THR A 74 -7.52 -8.18 -23.15
CA THR A 74 -6.27 -7.48 -22.88
C THR A 74 -5.52 -7.12 -24.16
N LYS A 75 -4.64 -6.12 -24.08
CA LYS A 75 -3.73 -5.71 -25.16
C LYS A 75 -2.32 -5.39 -24.63
N PRO A 76 -1.25 -5.65 -25.41
CA PRO A 76 0.11 -5.33 -25.02
C PRO A 76 0.35 -3.83 -24.82
N LEU A 77 1.04 -3.48 -23.74
CA LEU A 77 1.50 -2.12 -23.52
C LEU A 77 2.73 -1.83 -24.40
N PRO A 78 2.77 -0.70 -25.14
CA PRO A 78 3.82 -0.43 -26.12
C PRO A 78 5.25 -0.51 -25.57
N LYS A 79 5.47 0.07 -24.38
CA LYS A 79 6.80 0.19 -23.76
C LYS A 79 7.42 -1.15 -23.33
N THR A 80 6.61 -2.19 -23.14
CA THR A 80 7.06 -3.45 -22.54
C THR A 80 6.89 -4.66 -23.48
N ARG A 81 6.59 -4.42 -24.76
CA ARG A 81 6.42 -5.48 -25.79
C ARG A 81 7.63 -6.42 -25.91
N SER A 82 8.85 -5.90 -25.77
CA SER A 82 10.08 -6.72 -25.84
C SER A 82 10.11 -7.80 -24.75
N GLN A 83 9.72 -7.45 -23.53
CA GLN A 83 9.64 -8.39 -22.42
C GLN A 83 8.54 -9.43 -22.65
N LEU A 84 7.36 -8.99 -23.11
CA LEU A 84 6.24 -9.90 -23.41
C LEU A 84 6.61 -10.94 -24.48
N LYS A 85 7.27 -10.52 -25.57
CA LYS A 85 7.80 -11.44 -26.61
C LYS A 85 8.81 -12.44 -26.05
N THR A 86 9.66 -12.00 -25.11
CA THR A 86 10.60 -12.90 -24.45
C THR A 86 9.84 -13.97 -23.67
N ILE A 87 8.86 -13.57 -22.86
CA ILE A 87 8.06 -14.52 -22.07
C ILE A 87 7.32 -15.49 -22.98
N GLU A 88 6.71 -15.02 -24.07
CA GLU A 88 6.04 -15.87 -25.06
C GLU A 88 7.00 -16.93 -25.64
N SER A 89 8.21 -16.53 -26.03
CA SER A 89 9.25 -17.45 -26.53
C SER A 89 9.63 -18.49 -25.48
N LEU A 90 9.85 -18.07 -24.22
CA LEU A 90 10.21 -18.96 -23.12
C LEU A 90 9.10 -19.94 -22.77
N VAL A 91 7.84 -19.49 -22.78
CA VAL A 91 6.67 -20.35 -22.55
C VAL A 91 6.56 -21.42 -23.63
N LYS A 92 6.93 -21.13 -24.88
CA LYS A 92 6.88 -22.08 -26.00
C LYS A 92 8.06 -23.05 -26.08
N ARG A 93 9.14 -22.86 -25.30
CA ARG A 93 10.31 -23.75 -25.28
C ARG A 93 9.93 -25.20 -24.93
N LYS A 94 10.43 -26.19 -25.68
CA LYS A 94 10.13 -27.62 -25.47
C LYS A 94 10.72 -28.18 -24.17
N ASP A 95 11.83 -27.63 -23.68
CA ASP A 95 12.48 -28.08 -22.46
C ASP A 95 11.80 -27.58 -21.18
N ILE A 96 10.81 -26.67 -21.29
CA ILE A 96 10.03 -26.15 -20.18
C ILE A 96 8.74 -26.96 -20.01
N ASN A 97 8.51 -27.57 -18.85
CA ASN A 97 7.31 -28.39 -18.58
C ASN A 97 6.35 -27.80 -17.53
N GLU A 98 6.84 -26.87 -16.72
CA GLU A 98 6.09 -26.23 -15.64
C GLU A 98 6.39 -24.72 -15.61
N ILE A 99 5.37 -23.92 -15.34
CA ILE A 99 5.47 -22.48 -15.12
C ILE A 99 5.15 -22.19 -13.65
N VAL A 100 6.04 -21.48 -12.97
CA VAL A 100 5.87 -21.06 -11.58
C VAL A 100 5.60 -19.55 -11.56
N ILE A 101 4.41 -19.16 -11.14
CA ILE A 101 4.07 -17.77 -10.84
C ILE A 101 4.77 -17.37 -9.54
N ALA A 102 5.68 -16.41 -9.61
CA ALA A 102 6.46 -15.87 -8.50
C ALA A 102 6.35 -14.34 -8.41
N THR A 103 5.21 -13.79 -8.85
CA THR A 103 4.83 -12.39 -8.61
C THR A 103 4.43 -12.16 -7.15
N ASP A 104 4.25 -10.91 -6.72
CA ASP A 104 3.95 -10.59 -5.32
C ASP A 104 2.69 -11.31 -4.83
N ALA A 105 2.68 -11.72 -3.54
CA ALA A 105 1.63 -12.52 -2.91
C ALA A 105 0.36 -11.68 -2.63
N GLY A 106 -0.30 -11.23 -3.68
CA GLY A 106 -1.50 -10.40 -3.62
C GLY A 106 -2.31 -10.42 -4.91
N ARG A 107 -3.46 -9.74 -4.89
CA ARG A 107 -4.42 -9.68 -6.00
C ARG A 107 -3.80 -9.21 -7.32
N GLU A 108 -3.07 -8.09 -7.28
CA GLU A 108 -2.47 -7.51 -8.49
C GLU A 108 -1.35 -8.40 -9.06
N GLY A 109 -0.53 -8.99 -8.18
CA GLY A 109 0.53 -9.91 -8.59
C GLY A 109 -0.04 -11.14 -9.30
N GLU A 110 -1.17 -11.69 -8.82
CA GLU A 110 -1.86 -12.79 -9.48
C GLU A 110 -2.43 -12.37 -10.85
N LEU A 111 -3.10 -11.21 -10.92
CA LEU A 111 -3.67 -10.66 -12.16
C LEU A 111 -2.62 -10.49 -13.25
N VAL A 112 -1.49 -9.85 -12.91
CA VAL A 112 -0.40 -9.57 -13.85
C VAL A 112 0.13 -10.85 -14.48
N ALA A 113 0.39 -11.88 -13.66
CA ALA A 113 0.90 -13.15 -14.16
C ALA A 113 -0.13 -13.87 -15.04
N ARG A 114 -1.38 -13.98 -14.57
CA ARG A 114 -2.44 -14.69 -15.28
C ARG A 114 -2.78 -14.05 -16.62
N TRP A 115 -2.84 -12.72 -16.72
CA TRP A 115 -3.03 -12.03 -17.99
C TRP A 115 -1.94 -12.38 -19.01
N ILE A 116 -0.69 -12.42 -18.58
CA ILE A 116 0.43 -12.78 -19.46
C ILE A 116 0.26 -14.22 -19.95
N LEU A 117 0.00 -15.16 -19.04
CA LEU A 117 -0.13 -16.58 -19.38
C LEU A 117 -1.33 -16.85 -20.31
N GLN A 118 -2.46 -16.18 -20.09
CA GLN A 118 -3.63 -16.25 -20.97
C GLN A 118 -3.32 -15.67 -22.35
N TYR A 119 -2.68 -14.49 -22.41
CA TYR A 119 -2.35 -13.81 -23.66
C TYR A 119 -1.38 -14.62 -24.53
N VAL A 120 -0.40 -15.29 -23.93
CA VAL A 120 0.56 -16.14 -24.66
C VAL A 120 0.06 -17.56 -24.90
N HIS A 121 -1.19 -17.86 -24.52
CA HIS A 121 -1.82 -19.18 -24.60
C HIS A 121 -0.96 -20.29 -23.97
N ALA A 122 -0.48 -20.04 -22.74
CA ALA A 122 0.32 -21.00 -22.01
C ALA A 122 -0.47 -22.30 -21.76
N ASN A 123 0.05 -23.42 -22.26
CA ASN A 123 -0.57 -24.75 -22.21
C ASN A 123 0.22 -25.75 -21.33
N LYS A 124 0.89 -25.24 -20.29
CA LYS A 124 1.76 -26.00 -19.40
C LYS A 124 1.21 -25.98 -17.99
N LYS A 125 1.64 -26.95 -17.16
CA LYS A 125 1.29 -26.97 -15.74
C LYS A 125 1.70 -25.65 -15.08
N VAL A 126 0.77 -25.00 -14.39
CA VAL A 126 1.04 -23.73 -13.68
C VAL A 126 0.96 -23.95 -12.18
N THR A 127 1.99 -23.54 -11.46
CA THR A 127 2.03 -23.53 -10.00
C THR A 127 2.33 -22.12 -9.49
N ARG A 128 2.04 -21.88 -8.21
CA ARG A 128 2.15 -20.58 -7.56
C ARG A 128 3.07 -20.68 -6.35
N LEU A 129 4.11 -19.85 -6.35
CA LEU A 129 4.95 -19.57 -5.20
C LEU A 129 4.27 -18.49 -4.35
N TRP A 130 3.86 -18.81 -3.12
CA TRP A 130 3.19 -17.84 -2.24
C TRP A 130 4.04 -17.55 -1.00
N ILE A 131 4.83 -16.49 -1.07
CA ILE A 131 5.72 -16.05 0.02
C ILE A 131 5.54 -14.55 0.27
N SER A 132 5.46 -14.16 1.55
CA SER A 132 5.48 -12.76 1.99
C SER A 132 6.88 -12.29 2.38
N SER A 133 7.77 -13.23 2.73
CA SER A 133 9.18 -12.98 3.08
C SER A 133 10.10 -13.39 1.93
N GLN A 134 11.05 -12.52 1.58
CA GLN A 134 12.05 -12.76 0.54
C GLN A 134 13.38 -13.30 1.10
N THR A 135 13.40 -13.81 2.35
CA THR A 135 14.61 -14.44 2.91
C THR A 135 14.95 -15.74 2.18
N ASP A 136 16.23 -16.11 2.14
CA ASP A 136 16.68 -17.37 1.51
C ASP A 136 15.92 -18.58 2.03
N LYS A 137 15.62 -18.60 3.34
CA LYS A 137 14.85 -19.68 3.98
C LYS A 137 13.41 -19.70 3.49
N ALA A 138 12.72 -18.55 3.46
CA ALA A 138 11.34 -18.44 3.01
C ALA A 138 11.20 -18.82 1.53
N VAL A 139 12.10 -18.35 0.67
CA VAL A 139 12.11 -18.70 -0.76
C VAL A 139 12.34 -20.20 -0.95
N LYS A 140 13.36 -20.78 -0.32
CA LYS A 140 13.64 -22.23 -0.41
C LYS A 140 12.46 -23.07 0.05
N GLN A 141 11.82 -22.70 1.16
CA GLN A 141 10.64 -23.41 1.66
C GLN A 141 9.45 -23.25 0.71
N GLY A 142 9.18 -22.03 0.22
CA GLY A 142 8.09 -21.77 -0.70
C GLY A 142 8.19 -22.57 -2.00
N PHE A 143 9.41 -22.79 -2.52
CA PHE A 143 9.62 -23.65 -3.70
C PHE A 143 9.40 -25.15 -3.43
N LYS A 144 9.48 -25.60 -2.18
CA LYS A 144 9.10 -26.96 -1.78
C LYS A 144 7.58 -27.12 -1.65
N GLU A 145 6.88 -26.03 -1.33
CA GLU A 145 5.44 -26.00 -1.05
C GLU A 145 4.62 -25.32 -2.16
N LEU A 146 5.09 -25.39 -3.41
CA LEU A 146 4.38 -24.84 -4.56
C LEU A 146 2.96 -25.40 -4.63
N LYS A 147 1.98 -24.52 -4.81
CA LYS A 147 0.57 -24.89 -4.92
C LYS A 147 0.12 -24.83 -6.38
N PRO A 148 -0.84 -25.66 -6.80
CA PRO A 148 -1.51 -25.48 -8.09
C PRO A 148 -2.08 -24.06 -8.19
N ALA A 149 -1.95 -23.43 -9.37
CA ALA A 149 -2.39 -22.04 -9.55
C ALA A 149 -3.90 -21.89 -9.31
N GLU A 150 -4.68 -22.93 -9.61
CA GLU A 150 -6.15 -23.01 -9.48
C GLU A 150 -6.63 -22.67 -8.05
N LYS A 151 -5.80 -22.91 -7.03
CA LYS A 151 -6.10 -22.50 -5.64
C LYS A 151 -6.22 -20.98 -5.46
N TYR A 152 -5.80 -20.20 -6.43
CA TYR A 152 -5.81 -18.73 -6.43
C TYR A 152 -6.78 -18.15 -7.46
N ASP A 153 -7.65 -18.96 -8.07
CA ASP A 153 -8.59 -18.47 -9.09
C ASP A 153 -9.53 -17.40 -8.53
N ASN A 154 -10.07 -17.59 -7.32
CA ASN A 154 -10.89 -16.55 -6.66
C ASN A 154 -10.13 -15.23 -6.45
N LEU A 155 -8.82 -15.30 -6.21
CA LEU A 155 -7.96 -14.11 -6.06
C LEU A 155 -7.78 -13.39 -7.40
N TYR A 156 -7.57 -14.16 -8.47
CA TYR A 156 -7.52 -13.66 -9.84
C TYR A 156 -8.85 -13.02 -10.27
N GLU A 157 -9.97 -13.72 -10.07
CA GLU A 157 -11.32 -13.22 -10.40
C GLU A 157 -11.65 -11.94 -9.62
N SER A 158 -11.26 -11.86 -8.35
CA SER A 158 -11.40 -10.63 -7.56
C SER A 158 -10.62 -9.45 -8.16
N ALA A 159 -9.40 -9.69 -8.62
CA ALA A 159 -8.57 -8.66 -9.25
C ALA A 159 -9.13 -8.25 -10.62
N LEU A 160 -9.60 -9.21 -11.42
CA LEU A 160 -10.22 -8.98 -12.72
C LEU A 160 -11.53 -8.18 -12.57
N ALA A 161 -12.40 -8.56 -11.63
CA ALA A 161 -13.64 -7.85 -11.34
C ALA A 161 -13.38 -6.40 -10.95
N ARG A 162 -12.35 -6.16 -10.13
CA ARG A 162 -11.92 -4.79 -9.78
C ARG A 162 -11.47 -4.00 -11.01
N ALA A 163 -10.57 -4.56 -11.82
CA ALA A 163 -10.06 -3.89 -13.02
C ALA A 163 -11.18 -3.56 -14.01
N THR A 164 -12.12 -4.50 -14.20
CA THR A 164 -13.31 -4.31 -15.04
C THR A 164 -14.26 -3.26 -14.46
N ALA A 165 -14.51 -3.26 -13.16
CA ALA A 165 -15.37 -2.25 -12.52
C ALA A 165 -14.77 -0.84 -12.63
N ASP A 166 -13.47 -0.70 -12.41
CA ASP A 166 -12.76 0.57 -12.52
C ASP A 166 -12.75 1.07 -13.99
N TRP A 167 -12.64 0.16 -14.96
CA TRP A 167 -12.78 0.46 -16.39
C TRP A 167 -14.21 0.94 -16.73
N LEU A 168 -15.23 0.18 -16.32
CA LEU A 168 -16.63 0.48 -16.61
C LEU A 168 -17.08 1.80 -16.00
N VAL A 169 -16.84 2.00 -14.70
CA VAL A 169 -17.24 3.23 -14.01
C VAL A 169 -16.38 4.40 -14.48
N GLY A 170 -15.05 4.21 -14.52
CA GLY A 170 -14.12 5.29 -14.84
C GLY A 170 -14.34 5.84 -16.24
N LEU A 171 -14.37 4.97 -17.25
CA LEU A 171 -14.52 5.42 -18.64
C LEU A 171 -15.92 5.96 -18.94
N ASN A 172 -16.99 5.27 -18.51
CA ASN A 172 -18.34 5.75 -18.83
C ASN A 172 -18.65 7.08 -18.15
N VAL A 173 -18.35 7.22 -16.86
CA VAL A 173 -18.67 8.46 -16.14
C VAL A 173 -17.78 9.61 -16.60
N THR A 174 -16.48 9.37 -16.82
CA THR A 174 -15.57 10.39 -17.36
C THR A 174 -16.04 10.87 -18.72
N ARG A 175 -16.36 9.96 -19.66
CA ARG A 175 -16.85 10.36 -20.99
C ARG A 175 -18.17 11.12 -20.90
N ALA A 176 -19.09 10.69 -20.06
CA ALA A 176 -20.38 11.38 -19.87
C ALA A 176 -20.19 12.81 -19.35
N LEU A 177 -19.37 13.00 -18.31
CA LEU A 177 -19.08 14.32 -17.75
C LEU A 177 -18.36 15.19 -18.77
N THR A 178 -17.37 14.65 -19.47
CA THR A 178 -16.61 15.42 -20.46
C THR A 178 -17.46 15.90 -21.61
N VAL A 179 -18.33 15.04 -22.17
CA VAL A 179 -19.22 15.46 -23.26
C VAL A 179 -20.27 16.45 -22.76
N LYS A 180 -20.88 16.20 -21.60
CA LYS A 180 -21.95 17.05 -21.06
C LYS A 180 -21.49 18.48 -20.73
N TYR A 181 -20.31 18.61 -20.13
CA TYR A 181 -19.78 19.90 -19.68
C TYR A 181 -18.75 20.50 -20.64
N GLN A 182 -18.43 19.80 -21.73
CA GLN A 182 -17.40 20.20 -22.70
C GLN A 182 -16.04 20.51 -22.04
N ASP A 183 -15.68 19.71 -21.03
CA ASP A 183 -14.47 19.91 -20.21
C ASP A 183 -13.84 18.57 -19.79
N ASN A 184 -12.55 18.55 -19.47
CA ASN A 184 -11.80 17.33 -19.13
C ASN A 184 -12.05 16.89 -17.68
N LEU A 185 -13.27 16.44 -17.40
CA LEU A 185 -13.71 16.00 -16.08
C LEU A 185 -13.55 14.49 -15.88
N SER A 186 -12.54 14.09 -15.11
CA SER A 186 -12.33 12.70 -14.74
C SER A 186 -13.19 12.28 -13.55
N ALA A 187 -13.78 11.08 -13.64
CA ALA A 187 -14.49 10.44 -12.55
C ALA A 187 -14.06 8.99 -12.38
N GLY A 188 -14.23 8.48 -11.17
CA GLY A 188 -13.92 7.10 -10.87
C GLY A 188 -14.20 6.75 -9.42
N ARG A 189 -14.35 5.44 -9.18
CA ARG A 189 -14.74 4.86 -7.89
C ARG A 189 -13.84 5.25 -6.72
N VAL A 190 -12.59 5.66 -6.97
CA VAL A 190 -11.62 6.08 -5.93
C VAL A 190 -11.44 7.60 -5.91
N GLN A 191 -11.15 8.21 -7.07
CA GLN A 191 -10.87 9.65 -7.14
C GLN A 191 -12.07 10.51 -6.74
N THR A 192 -13.28 10.14 -7.19
CA THR A 192 -14.48 10.95 -6.98
C THR A 192 -14.92 10.96 -5.52
N PRO A 193 -14.98 9.82 -4.80
CA PRO A 193 -15.24 9.86 -3.36
C PRO A 193 -14.15 10.59 -2.57
N THR A 194 -12.88 10.49 -2.98
CA THR A 194 -11.78 11.23 -2.33
C THR A 194 -11.98 12.73 -2.46
N LEU A 195 -12.33 13.23 -3.66
CA LEU A 195 -12.67 14.64 -3.87
C LEU A 195 -13.91 15.05 -3.06
N ALA A 196 -14.92 14.18 -2.98
CA ALA A 196 -16.13 14.44 -2.19
C ALA A 196 -15.84 14.60 -0.69
N LEU A 197 -14.85 13.89 -0.14
CA LEU A 197 -14.41 14.08 1.26
C LEU A 197 -13.87 15.50 1.48
N VAL A 198 -13.08 16.01 0.54
CA VAL A 198 -12.55 17.38 0.59
C VAL A 198 -13.69 18.39 0.48
N ARG A 199 -14.60 18.23 -0.50
CA ARG A 199 -15.75 19.14 -0.66
C ARG A 199 -16.63 19.18 0.59
N ARG A 200 -16.94 18.05 1.20
CA ARG A 200 -17.73 17.99 2.45
C ARG A 200 -17.03 18.68 3.61
N GLN A 201 -15.70 18.63 3.67
CA GLN A 201 -14.95 19.35 4.69
C GLN A 201 -14.99 20.86 4.43
N GLU A 202 -14.89 21.28 3.18
CA GLU A 202 -15.02 22.70 2.79
C GLU A 202 -16.42 23.23 3.09
N GLU A 203 -17.49 22.47 2.80
CA GLU A 203 -18.87 22.85 3.14
C GLU A 203 -19.06 23.09 4.64
N LYS A 204 -18.37 22.32 5.49
CA LYS A 204 -18.41 22.53 6.94
C LYS A 204 -17.70 23.82 7.33
N ILE A 205 -16.62 24.18 6.64
CA ILE A 205 -15.86 25.41 6.88
C ILE A 205 -16.67 26.62 6.41
N GLU A 206 -17.24 26.58 5.20
CA GLU A 206 -18.09 27.64 4.62
C GLU A 206 -19.31 27.95 5.51
N LYS A 207 -19.93 26.91 6.10
CA LYS A 207 -21.10 27.05 6.98
C LYS A 207 -20.73 27.31 8.44
N PHE A 208 -19.45 27.28 8.80
CA PHE A 208 -19.03 27.49 10.18
C PHE A 208 -19.17 28.97 10.55
N MET A 209 -20.07 29.27 11.48
CA MET A 209 -20.17 30.58 12.10
C MET A 209 -19.44 30.56 13.45
N PRO A 210 -18.30 31.26 13.60
CA PRO A 210 -17.60 31.34 14.87
C PRO A 210 -18.49 31.95 15.96
N GLN A 211 -18.58 31.27 17.11
CA GLN A 211 -19.31 31.77 18.27
C GLN A 211 -18.33 32.12 19.39
N LYS A 212 -18.51 33.30 19.98
CA LYS A 212 -17.78 33.69 21.19
C LYS A 212 -18.39 32.95 22.38
N TYR A 213 -17.52 32.45 23.24
CA TYR A 213 -17.88 31.88 24.54
C TYR A 213 -16.75 32.14 25.52
N TYR A 214 -17.08 32.15 26.80
CA TYR A 214 -16.19 32.49 27.88
C TYR A 214 -16.04 31.30 28.83
N ARG A 215 -14.83 31.12 29.36
CA ARG A 215 -14.54 30.13 30.39
C ARG A 215 -13.93 30.83 31.58
N ILE A 216 -14.33 30.40 32.77
CA ILE A 216 -13.71 30.88 34.01
C ILE A 216 -12.45 30.05 34.27
N ALA A 217 -11.31 30.71 34.36
CA ALA A 217 -10.03 30.11 34.69
C ALA A 217 -9.64 30.45 36.13
N LEU A 218 -9.14 29.45 36.86
CA LEU A 218 -8.53 29.58 38.18
C LEU A 218 -7.02 29.46 38.02
N ARG A 219 -6.28 30.48 38.45
CA ARG A 219 -4.81 30.46 38.46
C ARG A 219 -4.30 30.28 39.88
N ILE A 220 -3.46 29.27 40.09
CA ILE A 220 -2.79 29.00 41.37
C ILE A 220 -1.31 28.81 41.08
N GLY A 221 -0.48 29.78 41.48
CA GLY A 221 0.92 29.84 41.07
C GLY A 221 1.06 29.81 39.55
N ASN A 222 1.82 28.84 39.04
CA ASN A 222 2.06 28.65 37.60
C ASN A 222 1.03 27.74 36.91
N GLN A 223 0.00 27.28 37.62
CA GLN A 223 -1.00 26.36 37.07
C GLN A 223 -2.29 27.10 36.71
N THR A 224 -2.91 26.70 35.60
CA THR A 224 -4.24 27.19 35.17
C THR A 224 -5.22 26.04 35.10
N ALA A 225 -6.29 26.11 35.88
CA ALA A 225 -7.43 25.22 35.80
C ALA A 225 -8.64 25.97 35.20
N TYR A 226 -9.58 25.24 34.61
CA TYR A 226 -10.82 25.81 34.09
C TYR A 226 -12.00 25.25 34.87
N MET A 227 -12.98 26.10 35.16
CA MET A 227 -14.22 25.70 35.81
C MET A 227 -14.89 24.56 35.04
N LYS A 228 -15.23 23.48 35.74
CA LYS A 228 -15.92 22.34 35.15
C LYS A 228 -17.39 22.71 34.92
N GLN A 229 -17.84 22.61 33.67
CA GLN A 229 -19.22 22.86 33.27
C GLN A 229 -19.75 21.67 32.48
N LYS A 230 -21.05 21.40 32.55
CA LYS A 230 -21.70 20.38 31.70
C LYS A 230 -21.55 20.75 30.22
N ASN A 231 -21.69 22.03 29.91
CA ASN A 231 -21.44 22.60 28.59
C ASN A 231 -20.36 23.68 28.71
N ILE A 232 -19.21 23.47 28.09
CA ILE A 232 -18.08 24.42 28.11
C ILE A 232 -18.35 25.71 27.32
N TYR A 233 -19.42 25.73 26.53
CA TYR A 233 -19.85 26.87 25.70
C TYR A 233 -21.04 27.63 26.32
N ALA A 234 -21.38 27.36 27.58
CA ALA A 234 -22.60 27.89 28.20
C ALA A 234 -22.58 29.42 28.40
N ILE A 235 -21.42 30.00 28.68
CA ILE A 235 -21.28 31.43 28.95
C ILE A 235 -20.98 32.13 27.62
N LYS A 236 -21.97 32.80 27.04
CA LYS A 236 -21.85 33.47 25.74
C LYS A 236 -21.48 34.93 25.84
N GLU A 237 -21.83 35.57 26.95
CA GLU A 237 -21.61 37.00 27.19
C GLU A 237 -20.47 37.24 28.18
N ARG A 238 -19.69 38.30 27.91
CA ARG A 238 -18.56 38.68 28.77
C ARG A 238 -19.01 39.05 30.17
N ASP A 239 -20.10 39.81 30.27
CA ASP A 239 -20.61 40.30 31.56
C ASP A 239 -21.06 39.15 32.47
N GLU A 240 -21.63 38.08 31.90
CA GLU A 240 -21.98 36.88 32.66
C GLU A 240 -20.73 36.20 33.21
N ALA A 241 -19.66 36.12 32.40
CA ALA A 241 -18.38 35.59 32.83
C ALA A 241 -17.76 36.43 33.96
N GLU A 242 -17.80 37.76 33.84
CA GLU A 242 -17.26 38.69 34.83
C GLU A 242 -18.06 38.66 36.13
N LYS A 243 -19.39 38.58 36.08
CA LYS A 243 -20.25 38.41 37.26
C LYS A 243 -19.91 37.11 38.00
N LYS A 244 -19.78 35.99 37.28
CA LYS A 244 -19.37 34.70 37.86
C LYS A 244 -17.99 34.77 38.49
N LYS A 245 -17.02 35.41 37.81
CA LYS A 245 -15.68 35.63 38.33
C LYS A 245 -15.72 36.42 39.65
N ARG A 246 -16.37 37.59 39.68
CA ARG A 246 -16.48 38.44 40.89
C ARG A 246 -17.13 37.71 42.05
N HIS A 247 -18.15 36.89 41.77
CA HIS A 247 -18.78 36.05 42.80
C HIS A 247 -17.77 35.05 43.37
N LEU A 248 -17.00 34.37 42.51
CA LEU A 248 -16.01 33.37 42.91
C LEU A 248 -14.78 33.95 43.60
N ASP A 249 -14.39 35.20 43.32
CA ASP A 249 -13.24 35.88 43.96
C ASP A 249 -13.41 35.99 45.49
N ASN A 250 -14.65 35.91 45.99
CA ASN A 250 -14.95 35.95 47.43
C ASN A 250 -14.84 34.59 48.12
N PHE A 251 -14.59 33.50 47.38
CA PHE A 251 -14.52 32.15 47.95
C PHE A 251 -13.09 31.62 47.96
N LYS A 252 -12.72 31.00 49.09
CA LYS A 252 -11.51 30.16 49.15
C LYS A 252 -11.85 28.77 48.65
N GLY A 253 -11.14 28.31 47.61
CA GLY A 253 -11.32 26.95 47.09
C GLY A 253 -10.80 25.89 48.08
N GLN A 254 -11.52 24.78 48.21
CA GLN A 254 -11.07 23.61 48.96
C GLN A 254 -10.83 22.44 47.99
N ILE A 255 -9.75 21.70 48.21
CA ILE A 255 -9.49 20.47 47.45
C ILE A 255 -10.49 19.41 47.91
N LYS A 256 -11.39 19.02 47.00
CA LYS A 256 -12.41 17.98 47.26
C LYS A 256 -11.90 16.57 47.05
N ASP A 257 -11.05 16.37 46.04
CA ASP A 257 -10.52 15.06 45.65
C ASP A 257 -9.18 15.23 44.92
N ILE A 258 -8.24 14.30 45.14
CA ILE A 258 -6.97 14.22 44.41
C ILE A 258 -6.87 12.81 43.81
N ASN A 259 -6.96 12.74 42.49
CA ASN A 259 -6.83 11.48 41.76
C ASN A 259 -5.54 11.46 40.94
N SER A 260 -4.62 10.56 41.28
CA SER A 260 -3.39 10.31 40.52
C SER A 260 -3.49 8.98 39.79
N LYS A 261 -3.24 9.00 38.47
CA LYS A 261 -3.24 7.80 37.63
C LYS A 261 -1.97 7.71 36.82
N ILE A 262 -1.31 6.57 36.92
CA ILE A 262 -0.20 6.23 36.03
C ILE A 262 -0.80 5.83 34.68
N LYS A 263 -0.65 6.68 33.66
CA LYS A 263 -0.95 6.33 32.27
C LYS A 263 0.30 5.78 31.61
N ARG A 264 0.20 4.61 30.98
CA ARG A 264 1.25 4.03 30.14
C ARG A 264 0.85 4.16 28.69
N GLU A 265 1.66 4.83 27.89
CA GLU A 265 1.50 4.89 26.45
C GLU A 265 2.47 3.88 25.82
N PRO A 266 1.96 2.81 25.16
CA PRO A 266 2.83 1.85 24.51
C PRO A 266 3.43 2.46 23.23
N ALA A 267 4.61 1.98 22.84
CA ALA A 267 5.18 2.33 21.55
C ALA A 267 4.20 1.99 20.40
N PRO A 268 4.13 2.84 19.35
CA PRO A 268 3.32 2.56 18.17
C PRO A 268 3.82 1.30 17.45
N LEU A 269 2.96 0.73 16.61
CA LEU A 269 3.38 -0.32 15.67
C LEU A 269 4.33 0.25 14.61
N LEU A 270 4.95 -0.64 13.84
CA LEU A 270 5.85 -0.28 12.74
C LEU A 270 5.13 0.52 11.65
N TYR A 271 5.90 1.09 10.72
CA TYR A 271 5.34 1.83 9.60
C TYR A 271 4.81 0.91 8.51
N ASP A 272 3.55 1.12 8.13
CA ASP A 272 3.10 0.89 6.75
C ASP A 272 3.38 2.18 5.93
N LEU A 273 3.10 2.14 4.62
CA LEU A 273 3.31 3.31 3.76
C LEU A 273 2.46 4.52 4.19
N THR A 274 1.21 4.32 4.61
CA THR A 274 0.29 5.41 4.96
C THR A 274 0.75 6.14 6.22
N GLU A 275 1.14 5.41 7.25
CA GLU A 275 1.65 5.96 8.51
C GLU A 275 3.00 6.65 8.30
N LEU A 276 3.87 6.09 7.45
CA LEU A 276 5.11 6.75 7.07
C LEU A 276 4.84 8.06 6.33
N GLN A 277 3.88 8.09 5.41
CA GLN A 277 3.47 9.29 4.69
C GLN A 277 2.89 10.35 5.63
N ARG A 278 2.04 9.94 6.60
CA ARG A 278 1.48 10.84 7.62
C ARG A 278 2.56 11.44 8.50
N GLU A 279 3.49 10.62 8.99
CA GLU A 279 4.56 11.10 9.86
C GLU A 279 5.54 12.01 9.09
N ALA A 280 5.92 11.64 7.86
CA ALA A 280 6.78 12.47 7.02
C ALA A 280 6.12 13.79 6.63
N ASN A 281 4.80 13.81 6.42
CA ASN A 281 4.06 15.05 6.20
C ASN A 281 4.07 15.92 7.46
N LYS A 282 3.77 15.34 8.63
CA LYS A 282 3.75 16.07 9.91
C LYS A 282 5.11 16.66 10.28
N ARG A 283 6.21 15.92 10.06
CA ARG A 283 7.56 16.35 10.45
C ARG A 283 8.24 17.23 9.41
N TYR A 284 8.02 16.97 8.12
CA TYR A 284 8.83 17.55 7.04
C TYR A 284 8.01 18.22 5.93
N GLY A 285 6.68 18.23 6.03
CA GLY A 285 5.79 18.77 5.00
C GLY A 285 5.80 17.98 3.69
N TYR A 286 6.31 16.75 3.68
CA TYR A 286 6.40 15.95 2.46
C TYR A 286 5.02 15.51 1.98
N SER A 287 4.80 15.58 0.67
CA SER A 287 3.62 14.99 0.04
C SER A 287 3.73 13.46 0.04
N ALA A 288 2.59 12.77 -0.04
CA ALA A 288 2.55 11.30 -0.13
C ALA A 288 3.42 10.77 -1.30
N LYS A 289 3.39 11.46 -2.45
CA LYS A 289 4.19 11.12 -3.64
C LYS A 289 5.69 11.29 -3.38
N LYS A 290 6.11 12.38 -2.73
CA LYS A 290 7.52 12.62 -2.40
C LYS A 290 8.05 11.56 -1.43
N THR A 291 7.31 11.27 -0.36
CA THR A 291 7.68 10.23 0.61
C THR A 291 7.81 8.87 -0.10
N LEU A 292 6.84 8.49 -0.93
CA LEU A 292 6.89 7.25 -1.70
C LEU A 292 8.15 7.20 -2.58
N SER A 293 8.42 8.26 -3.35
CA SER A 293 9.59 8.30 -4.24
C SER A 293 10.91 8.12 -3.49
N LEU A 294 11.05 8.76 -2.32
CA LEU A 294 12.26 8.66 -1.50
C LEU A 294 12.44 7.25 -0.94
N VAL A 295 11.40 6.68 -0.34
CA VAL A 295 11.50 5.33 0.23
C VAL A 295 11.66 4.26 -0.85
N GLN A 296 11.11 4.47 -2.06
CA GLN A 296 11.40 3.64 -3.23
C GLN A 296 12.88 3.64 -3.58
N SER A 297 13.53 4.81 -3.60
CA SER A 297 14.97 4.91 -3.83
C SER A 297 15.76 4.15 -2.76
N LEU A 298 15.39 4.30 -1.48
CA LEU A 298 16.02 3.57 -0.37
C LEU A 298 15.89 2.04 -0.52
N TYR A 299 14.76 1.57 -1.05
CA TYR A 299 14.52 0.13 -1.27
C TYR A 299 15.21 -0.41 -2.54
N GLU A 300 15.11 0.30 -3.66
CA GLU A 300 15.53 -0.22 -4.97
C GLU A 300 17.00 0.03 -5.26
N ILE A 301 17.48 1.23 -4.95
CA ILE A 301 18.82 1.71 -5.26
C ILE A 301 19.76 1.42 -4.08
N HIS A 302 19.40 1.88 -2.89
CA HIS A 302 20.30 1.82 -1.74
C HIS A 302 20.19 0.51 -0.94
N LYS A 303 19.10 -0.24 -1.09
CA LYS A 303 18.85 -1.53 -0.40
C LYS A 303 18.90 -1.44 1.13
N VAL A 304 18.45 -0.31 1.70
CA VAL A 304 18.53 -0.04 3.16
C VAL A 304 17.21 -0.17 3.90
N VAL A 305 16.09 -0.36 3.20
CA VAL A 305 14.75 -0.59 3.80
C VAL A 305 14.09 -1.83 3.19
N SER A 306 13.06 -2.36 3.86
CA SER A 306 12.18 -3.40 3.32
C SER A 306 11.20 -2.82 2.28
N TYR A 307 10.36 -3.69 1.69
CA TYR A 307 9.43 -3.29 0.64
C TYR A 307 8.50 -2.15 1.11
N PRO A 308 8.52 -0.98 0.45
CA PRO A 308 7.98 0.23 1.05
C PRO A 308 6.52 0.53 0.65
N ARG A 309 5.87 -0.38 -0.10
CA ARG A 309 4.44 -0.27 -0.43
C ARG A 309 3.58 -1.25 0.37
N THR A 310 4.11 -1.75 1.49
CA THR A 310 3.33 -2.60 2.39
C THR A 310 2.24 -1.80 3.10
N ASP A 311 1.10 -2.45 3.31
CA ASP A 311 0.00 -2.03 4.18
C ASP A 311 0.06 -2.72 5.56
N SER A 312 1.05 -3.59 5.79
CA SER A 312 1.28 -4.27 7.05
C SER A 312 2.11 -3.40 8.01
N ARG A 313 1.70 -3.39 9.28
CA ARG A 313 2.46 -2.83 10.41
C ARG A 313 3.12 -3.91 11.28
N TYR A 314 3.19 -5.14 10.76
CA TYR A 314 3.69 -6.33 11.43
C TYR A 314 4.85 -6.95 10.66
N LEU A 315 5.67 -7.72 11.36
CA LEU A 315 6.75 -8.55 10.82
C LEU A 315 6.38 -10.03 10.95
N SER A 316 6.92 -10.83 10.05
CA SER A 316 6.89 -12.28 10.17
C SER A 316 7.87 -12.77 11.24
N ASN A 317 7.58 -13.93 11.81
CA ASN A 317 8.39 -14.50 12.89
C ASN A 317 9.81 -14.89 12.45
N ASP A 318 10.03 -15.22 11.17
CA ASP A 318 11.35 -15.58 10.63
C ASP A 318 12.35 -14.40 10.66
N ILE A 319 11.87 -13.16 10.65
CA ILE A 319 12.70 -11.95 10.69
C ILE A 319 13.34 -11.73 12.07
N LYS A 320 12.80 -12.33 13.15
CA LYS A 320 13.30 -12.11 14.52
C LYS A 320 14.79 -12.36 14.67
N ALA A 321 15.28 -13.43 14.05
CA ALA A 321 16.69 -13.82 14.13
C ALA A 321 17.62 -12.81 13.44
N THR A 322 17.14 -12.05 12.45
CA THR A 322 17.94 -11.11 11.67
C THR A 322 17.97 -9.70 12.26
N LEU A 323 17.24 -9.43 13.35
CA LEU A 323 17.12 -8.06 13.88
C LEU A 323 18.45 -7.51 14.40
N MET A 324 19.30 -8.37 14.96
CA MET A 324 20.60 -7.93 15.48
C MET A 324 21.48 -7.36 14.37
N GLU A 325 21.54 -8.02 13.22
CA GLU A 325 22.27 -7.54 12.04
C GLU A 325 21.73 -6.19 11.56
N ARG A 326 20.41 -6.00 11.62
CA ARG A 326 19.77 -4.71 11.27
C ARG A 326 20.14 -3.60 12.24
N LEU A 327 20.18 -3.87 13.55
CA LEU A 327 20.63 -2.90 14.55
C LEU A 327 22.10 -2.51 14.32
N GLN A 328 22.96 -3.49 14.02
CA GLN A 328 24.37 -3.23 13.69
C GLN A 328 24.51 -2.36 12.45
N ALA A 329 23.71 -2.60 11.40
CA ALA A 329 23.72 -1.81 10.17
C ALA A 329 23.31 -0.35 10.40
N ILE A 330 22.35 -0.09 11.30
CA ILE A 330 21.89 1.28 11.57
C ILE A 330 22.71 2.02 12.63
N ARG A 331 23.65 1.35 13.31
CA ARG A 331 24.43 1.91 14.42
C ARG A 331 25.12 3.24 14.08
N LYS A 332 25.61 3.38 12.86
CA LYS A 332 26.29 4.60 12.39
C LYS A 332 25.34 5.78 12.12
N TYR A 333 24.04 5.52 12.01
CA TYR A 333 23.01 6.50 11.66
C TYR A 333 22.13 6.89 12.84
N ASP A 334 22.07 6.05 13.88
CA ASP A 334 21.23 6.29 15.06
C ASP A 334 21.90 5.75 16.32
N SER A 335 22.31 6.65 17.22
CA SER A 335 22.98 6.29 18.48
C SER A 335 22.13 5.39 19.38
N ARG A 336 20.80 5.42 19.25
CA ARG A 336 19.88 4.53 20.01
C ARG A 336 20.09 3.05 19.67
N ALA A 337 20.64 2.74 18.50
CA ALA A 337 20.96 1.37 18.15
C ALA A 337 22.06 0.78 19.04
N GLU A 338 22.98 1.59 19.58
CA GLU A 338 24.02 1.10 20.49
C GLU A 338 23.43 0.55 21.79
N GLU A 339 22.44 1.25 22.36
CA GLU A 339 21.71 0.81 23.55
C GLU A 339 20.92 -0.48 23.28
N ALA A 340 20.28 -0.56 22.11
CA ALA A 340 19.56 -1.75 21.69
C ALA A 340 20.51 -2.96 21.49
N ILE A 341 21.72 -2.74 20.96
CA ILE A 341 22.74 -3.79 20.80
C ILE A 341 23.25 -4.26 22.18
N LYS A 342 23.55 -3.33 23.10
CA LYS A 342 23.99 -3.65 24.48
C LYS A 342 22.95 -4.51 25.22
N SER A 343 21.67 -4.26 24.98
CA SER A 343 20.56 -5.07 25.51
C SER A 343 20.26 -6.35 24.70
N LYS A 344 21.24 -6.83 23.91
CA LYS A 344 21.15 -8.02 23.05
C LYS A 344 19.95 -8.00 22.08
N GLY A 345 19.54 -6.81 21.64
CA GLY A 345 18.43 -6.64 20.69
C GLY A 345 17.08 -7.11 21.25
N LYS A 346 16.90 -7.07 22.58
CA LYS A 346 15.67 -7.52 23.23
C LYS A 346 14.45 -6.75 22.71
N VAL A 347 13.57 -7.46 22.01
CA VAL A 347 12.31 -6.91 21.51
C VAL A 347 11.34 -6.69 22.69
N ILE A 348 11.04 -5.43 22.97
CA ILE A 348 10.04 -5.04 23.98
C ILE A 348 8.62 -5.21 23.40
N LEU A 349 8.38 -4.70 22.19
CA LEU A 349 7.05 -4.70 21.56
C LEU A 349 6.78 -6.02 20.80
N LYS A 350 6.65 -7.14 21.52
CA LYS A 350 6.50 -8.47 20.90
C LYS A 350 5.32 -8.60 19.93
N LYS A 351 4.26 -7.80 20.11
CA LYS A 351 3.05 -7.81 19.27
C LYS A 351 3.29 -7.44 17.79
N VAL A 352 4.44 -6.84 17.45
CA VAL A 352 4.77 -6.56 16.04
C VAL A 352 5.04 -7.83 15.25
N PHE A 353 5.35 -8.95 15.89
CA PHE A 353 5.58 -10.23 15.21
C PHE A 353 4.29 -11.04 15.16
N ASN A 354 3.67 -11.10 13.98
CA ASN A 354 2.42 -11.81 13.79
C ASN A 354 2.22 -12.21 12.32
N ASP A 355 2.53 -13.46 11.99
CA ASP A 355 2.43 -14.00 10.62
C ASP A 355 1.01 -13.87 10.04
N SER A 356 -0.04 -13.97 10.86
CA SER A 356 -1.44 -13.84 10.41
C SER A 356 -1.84 -12.41 10.03
N LYS A 357 -1.05 -11.42 10.44
CA LYS A 357 -1.29 -9.99 10.16
C LYS A 357 -0.30 -9.40 9.17
N VAL A 358 0.65 -10.19 8.69
CA VAL A 358 1.46 -9.85 7.51
C VAL A 358 0.62 -10.15 6.29
N THR A 359 0.46 -9.15 5.41
CA THR A 359 -0.27 -9.29 4.16
C THR A 359 0.66 -9.87 3.08
N GLY A 360 0.66 -9.33 1.86
CA GLY A 360 1.61 -9.74 0.82
C GLY A 360 3.06 -9.35 1.12
N HIS A 361 3.30 -8.44 2.08
CA HIS A 361 4.59 -7.81 2.34
C HIS A 361 4.86 -7.44 3.80
#